data_AF-A0A7G5C2H4-F1
#
_entry.id   AF-A0A7G5C2H4-F1
#
_cell.length_a   1.000
_cell.length_b   1.000
_cell.length_c   1.000
_cell.angle_alpha   90.00
_cell.angle_beta   90.00
_cell.angle_gamma   90.00
#
_symmetry.space_group_name_H-M   'P 1'
#
loop_
_entity.id
_entity.type
_entity.pdbx_description
1 polymer ?
#
loop_
_entity_poly.entity_id
_entity_poly.type
_entity_poly.pdbx_seq_one_letter_code
_entity_poly.pdbx_strand_id
1 'polypeptide(L)' 'MNTSVRIPQGDDTVKIELTVKEAMALAGAKFPNNHSIEISARKKINSVIEDHYIEEHRPVN' A
#
# COMPACT_ATOMS: atom_id res chain seq x y z
N MET A 1 27.52 -3.50 4.19
CA MET A 1 26.85 -3.72 2.88
C MET A 1 25.49 -3.07 2.97
N ASN A 2 25.33 -1.87 2.42
CA ASN A 2 24.07 -1.13 2.46
C ASN A 2 23.21 -1.67 1.32
N THR A 3 22.31 -2.61 1.61
CA THR A 3 21.31 -3.08 0.62
C THR A 3 20.29 -1.97 0.45
N SER A 4 20.67 -0.93 -0.31
CA SER A 4 19.72 0.05 -0.82
C SER A 4 18.78 -0.72 -1.74
N VAL A 5 17.61 -1.07 -1.21
CA VAL A 5 16.50 -1.57 -2.00
C VAL A 5 16.13 -0.44 -2.94
N ARG A 6 16.67 -0.50 -4.17
CA ARG A 6 16.32 0.43 -5.24
C ARG A 6 14.96 0.00 -5.75
N ILE A 7 13.91 0.47 -5.08
CA ILE A 7 12.54 0.37 -5.55
C ILE A 7 12.49 1.26 -6.82
N PRO A 8 12.32 0.70 -8.02
CA PRO A 8 12.00 1.51 -9.19
C PRO A 8 10.76 2.34 -8.83
N GLN A 9 10.81 3.66 -9.04
CA GLN A 9 9.72 4.59 -8.67
C GLN A 9 9.48 4.78 -7.16
N GLY A 10 10.52 4.58 -6.33
CA GLY A 10 10.41 4.82 -4.88
C GLY A 10 10.09 6.28 -4.47
N ASP A 11 10.28 7.23 -5.39
CA ASP A 11 9.93 8.64 -5.22
C ASP A 11 8.54 9.00 -5.79
N ASP A 12 7.87 8.07 -6.49
CA ASP A 12 6.54 8.30 -7.06
C ASP A 12 5.44 8.20 -6.01
N THR A 13 4.45 9.08 -6.14
CA THR A 13 3.34 9.15 -5.18
C THR A 13 2.15 8.34 -5.66
N VAL A 14 1.70 7.37 -4.87
CA VAL A 14 0.43 6.66 -5.08
C VAL A 14 -0.69 7.29 -4.26
N LYS A 15 -1.89 7.42 -4.86
CA LYS A 15 -3.10 7.87 -4.17
C LYS A 15 -3.99 6.67 -3.90
N ILE A 16 -4.46 6.55 -2.66
CA ILE A 16 -5.31 5.44 -2.21
C ILE A 16 -6.51 5.95 -1.43
N GLU A 17 -7.68 5.36 -1.70
CA GLU A 17 -8.89 5.64 -0.96
C GLU A 17 -9.02 4.70 0.24
N LEU A 18 -9.01 5.30 1.44
CA LEU A 18 -9.10 4.60 2.70
C LEU A 18 -10.25 5.16 3.53
N THR A 19 -10.89 4.28 4.32
CA THR A 19 -11.82 4.74 5.34
C THR A 19 -11.06 5.37 6.51
N VAL A 20 -11.72 6.24 7.28
CA VAL A 20 -11.10 6.88 8.46
C VAL A 20 -10.54 5.85 9.44
N LYS A 21 -11.22 4.71 9.63
CA LYS A 21 -10.77 3.64 10.52
C LYS A 21 -9.51 2.94 10.00
N GLU A 22 -9.43 2.71 8.69
CA GLU A 22 -8.24 2.13 8.04
C GLU A 22 -7.04 3.08 8.12
N ALA A 23 -7.25 4.37 7.85
CA ALA A 23 -6.20 5.39 7.98
C ALA A 23 -5.69 5.48 9.43
N MET A 24 -6.59 5.46 10.41
CA MET A 24 -6.22 5.40 11.83
C MET A 24 -5.44 4.13 12.17
N ALA A 25 -5.82 2.97 11.62
CA ALA A 25 -5.13 1.71 11.85
C ALA A 25 -3.68 1.77 11.34
N LEU A 26 -3.48 2.35 10.16
CA LEU A 26 -2.14 2.55 9.57
C LEU A 26 -1.31 3.57 10.34
N ALA A 27 -1.94 4.59 10.94
CA ALA A 27 -1.28 5.56 11.82
C ALA A 27 -0.90 4.98 13.20
N GLY A 28 -1.21 3.71 13.47
CA GLY A 28 -0.87 3.02 14.71
C GLY A 28 -2.00 2.95 15.74
N ALA A 29 -3.20 3.42 15.42
CA ALA A 29 -4.36 3.22 16.29
C ALA A 29 -4.74 1.73 16.31
N LYS A 30 -4.84 1.16 17.50
CA LYS A 30 -5.19 -0.25 17.66
C LYS A 30 -6.71 -0.42 17.70
N PHE A 31 -7.21 -1.38 16.91
CA PHE A 31 -8.59 -1.83 16.94
C PHE A 31 -8.65 -3.26 17.52
N PRO A 32 -8.49 -3.44 18.85
CA PRO A 32 -8.38 -4.76 19.47
C PRO A 32 -9.61 -5.65 19.23
N ASN A 33 -10.78 -5.06 19.05
CA ASN A 33 -12.02 -5.80 18.74
C ASN A 33 -12.27 -5.95 17.24
N ASN A 34 -11.40 -5.40 16.37
CA ASN A 34 -11.60 -5.45 14.93
C ASN A 34 -10.27 -5.39 14.15
N HIS A 35 -9.47 -6.44 14.30
CA HIS A 35 -8.22 -6.63 13.56
C HIS A 35 -8.40 -6.66 12.04
N SER A 36 -9.61 -6.96 11.57
CA SER A 36 -9.95 -6.97 10.15
C SER A 36 -9.71 -5.61 9.47
N ILE A 37 -9.79 -4.50 10.21
CA ILE A 37 -9.54 -3.14 9.69
C ILE A 37 -8.06 -2.95 9.32
N GLU A 38 -7.15 -3.44 10.16
CA GLU A 38 -5.71 -3.35 9.86
C GLU A 38 -5.35 -4.22 8.65
N ILE A 39 -5.94 -5.42 8.59
CA ILE A 39 -5.75 -6.35 7.46
C ILE A 39 -6.33 -5.75 6.18
N SER A 40 -7.51 -5.12 6.22
CA SER A 40 -8.12 -4.50 5.04
C SER A 40 -7.31 -3.32 4.54
N ALA A 41 -6.82 -2.47 5.45
CA ALA A 41 -5.97 -1.33 5.12
C ALA A 41 -4.67 -1.78 4.41
N ARG A 42 -4.00 -2.81 4.94
CA ARG A 42 -2.81 -3.39 4.30
C ARG A 42 -3.10 -4.01 2.93
N LYS A 43 -4.22 -4.73 2.80
CA LYS A 43 -4.63 -5.32 1.52
C LYS A 43 -4.84 -4.26 0.45
N LYS A 44 -5.47 -3.12 0.80
CA LYS A 44 -5.67 -2.01 -0.15
C LYS A 44 -4.35 -1.40 -0.60
N ILE A 45 -3.42 -1.17 0.33
CA ILE A 45 -2.08 -0.68 -0.02
C ILE A 45 -1.37 -1.65 -0.97
N ASN A 46 -1.32 -2.93 -0.62
CA ASN A 46 -0.64 -3.92 -1.45
C ASN A 46 -1.27 -4.03 -2.83
N SER A 47 -2.61 -4.05 -2.92
CA SER A 47 -3.31 -4.11 -4.20
C SER A 47 -2.97 -2.93 -5.12
N VAL A 48 -2.82 -1.73 -4.56
CA VAL A 48 -2.49 -0.53 -5.37
C VAL A 48 -1.01 -0.51 -5.75
N ILE A 49 -0.12 -0.96 -4.85
CA ILE A 49 1.30 -1.12 -5.18
C ILE A 49 1.46 -2.16 -6.29
N GLU A 50 0.78 -3.31 -6.16
CA GLU A 50 0.79 -4.37 -7.18
C GLU A 50 0.25 -3.85 -8.51
N ASP A 51 -0.86 -3.12 -8.51
CA ASP A 51 -1.44 -2.55 -9.73
C ASP A 51 -0.49 -1.54 -10.40
N HIS A 52 0.11 -0.62 -9.63
CA HIS A 52 1.11 0.35 -10.11
C HIS A 52 2.34 -0.35 -10.70
N TYR A 53 2.79 -1.46 -10.10
CA TYR A 53 3.88 -2.29 -10.62
C TYR A 53 3.50 -3.09 -11.87
N ILE A 54 2.24 -3.53 -11.98
CA ILE A 54 1.72 -4.35 -13.10
C ILE A 54 1.44 -3.48 -14.33
N GLU A 55 0.90 -2.26 -14.17
CA GLU A 55 0.71 -1.32 -15.29
C GLU A 55 2.02 -1.02 -16.03
N GLU A 56 3.16 -0.96 -15.32
CA GLU A 56 4.48 -0.79 -15.92
C GLU A 56 4.89 -1.94 -16.86
N HIS A 57 4.37 -3.15 -16.63
CA HIS A 57 4.71 -4.34 -17.43
C HIS A 57 3.76 -4.61 -18.59
N ARG A 58 2.79 -3.73 -18.87
CA ARG A 58 1.89 -3.90 -20.02
C ARG A 58 2.61 -3.40 -21.28
N PRO A 59 3.09 -4.28 -22.19
CA PRO A 59 3.63 -3.83 -23.45
C PRO A 59 2.51 -3.12 -24.21
N VAL A 60 2.71 -1.84 -24.49
CA VAL A 60 1.90 -1.09 -25.45
C VAL A 60 2.02 -1.79 -26.81
N ASN A 61 0.92 -2.36 -27.29
CA ASN A 61 0.79 -2.91 -28.63
C ASN A 61 -0.47 -2.35 -29.30
#